data_AF-A0A5C8CCU3-F1
#
_entry.id   AF-A0A5C8CCU3-F1
#
_cell.length_a   1.000
_cell.length_b   1.000
_cell.length_c   1.000
_cell.angle_alpha   90.00
_cell.angle_beta   90.00
_cell.angle_gamma   90.00
#
_symmetry.space_group_name_H-M   'P 1'
#
loop_
_entity.id
_entity.type
_entity.pdbx_description
1 polymer ?
#
loop_
_entity_poly.entity_id
_entity_poly.type
_entity_poly.pdbx_seq_one_letter_code
_entity_poly.pdbx_strand_id
1 'polypeptide(L)' 'MSSDPLDKYIDAAAEALCLSIDPAWQPTVRINLDNTLKLARLVQEFPLPDESEPASIYEA' A
#
# COMPACT_ATOMS: atom_id res chain seq x y z
N MET A 1 19.33 -5.14 -7.16
CA MET A 1 17.91 -5.37 -7.46
C MET A 1 17.49 -6.63 -6.72
N SER A 2 16.69 -6.49 -5.67
CA SER A 2 16.20 -7.62 -4.88
C SER A 2 15.22 -8.46 -5.70
N SER A 3 15.21 -9.79 -5.50
CA SER A 3 14.25 -10.68 -6.16
C SER A 3 12.90 -10.74 -5.45
N ASP A 4 12.82 -10.17 -4.25
CA ASP A 4 11.65 -10.22 -3.39
C ASP A 4 10.46 -9.44 -4.01
N PRO A 5 9.24 -10.01 -4.04
CA PRO A 5 8.08 -9.36 -4.64
C PRO A 5 7.72 -8.00 -4.02
N LEU A 6 7.89 -7.85 -2.70
CA LEU A 6 7.57 -6.60 -2.01
C LEU A 6 8.58 -5.49 -2.36
N ASP A 7 9.85 -5.82 -2.55
CA ASP A 7 10.85 -4.84 -3.01
C ASP A 7 10.54 -4.38 -4.44
N LYS A 8 10.18 -5.30 -5.33
CA LYS A 8 9.77 -4.96 -6.70
C LYS A 8 8.53 -4.06 -6.73
N TYR A 9 7.57 -4.33 -5.84
CA TYR A 9 6.39 -3.48 -5.69
C TYR A 9 6.76 -2.08 -5.20
N ILE A 10 7.65 -1.97 -4.20
CA ILE A 10 8.14 -0.67 -3.70
C ILE A 10 8.80 0.12 -4.82
N ASP A 11 9.69 -0.51 -5.59
CA ASP A 11 10.40 0.15 -6.70
C ASP A 11 9.40 0.63 -7.79
N ALA A 12 8.45 -0.22 -8.19
CA ALA A 12 7.45 0.13 -9.21
C ALA A 12 6.48 1.23 -8.73
N ALA A 13 6.05 1.18 -7.46
CA ALA A 13 5.18 2.20 -6.88
C ALA A 13 5.92 3.54 -6.74
N ALA A 14 7.19 3.53 -6.34
CA ALA A 14 8.01 4.72 -6.26
C ALA A 14 8.19 5.38 -7.63
N GLU A 15 8.44 4.58 -8.68
CA GLU A 15 8.52 5.06 -10.06
C GLU A 15 7.19 5.68 -10.52
N ALA A 16 6.07 4.98 -10.33
CA ALA A 16 4.75 5.47 -10.73
C ALA A 16 4.33 6.77 -10.03
N LEU A 17 4.81 6.98 -8.80
CA LEU A 17 4.55 8.17 -8.00
C LEU A 17 5.63 9.25 -8.14
N CYS A 18 6.66 9.04 -8.97
CA CYS A 18 7.82 9.93 -9.11
C CYS A 18 8.52 10.22 -7.77
N LEU A 19 8.64 9.22 -6.90
CA LEU A 19 9.28 9.32 -5.59
C LEU A 19 10.70 8.77 -5.61
N SER A 20 11.67 9.59 -5.22
CA SER A 20 13.04 9.14 -4.96
C SER A 20 13.16 8.62 -3.53
N ILE A 21 13.39 7.32 -3.38
CA ILE A 21 13.67 6.71 -2.07
C ILE A 21 15.17 6.67 -1.87
N ASP A 22 15.67 7.38 -0.86
CA ASP A 22 17.06 7.27 -0.43
C ASP A 22 17.35 5.81 -0.03
N PRO A 23 18.43 5.17 -0.54
CA PRO A 23 18.76 3.80 -0.21
C PRO A 23 18.85 3.51 1.30
N ALA A 24 19.20 4.50 2.13
CA ALA A 24 19.23 4.35 3.59
C ALA A 24 17.82 4.12 4.20
N TRP A 25 16.76 4.53 3.49
CA TRP A 25 15.37 4.43 3.94
C TRP A 25 14.68 3.14 3.46
N GLN A 26 15.22 2.46 2.45
CA GLN A 26 14.64 1.24 1.87
C GLN A 26 14.23 0.18 2.91
N PRO A 27 15.08 -0.17 3.91
CA PRO A 27 14.70 -1.16 4.93
C PRO A 27 13.47 -0.73 5.75
N THR A 28 13.39 0.55 6.09
CA THR A 28 12.30 1.11 6.90
C THR A 28 11.01 1.20 6.10
N VAL A 29 11.07 1.60 4.82
CA VAL A 29 9.91 1.61 3.92
C VAL A 29 9.34 0.20 3.78
N ARG A 30 10.20 -0.78 3.54
CA ARG A 30 9.81 -2.19 3.43
C ARG A 30 9.09 -2.70 4.68
N ILE A 31 9.65 -2.46 5.87
CA ILE A 31 9.06 -2.91 7.14
C ILE A 31 7.68 -2.27 7.37
N ASN A 32 7.54 -0.97 7.11
CA ASN A 32 6.27 -0.29 7.32
C ASN A 32 5.21 -0.73 6.31
N LEU A 33 5.60 -0.96 5.06
CA LEU A 33 4.68 -1.46 4.04
C LEU A 33 4.22 -2.89 4.34
N ASP A 34 5.13 -3.78 4.73
CA ASP A 34 4.78 -5.15 5.15
C ASP A 34 3.78 -5.15 6.32
N ASN A 35 4.01 -4.32 7.34
CA ASN A 35 3.06 -4.17 8.45
C ASN A 35 1.71 -3.59 8.00
N THR A 36 1.72 -2.60 7.12
CA THR A 36 0.49 -2.01 6.57
C THR A 36 -0.32 -3.03 5.78
N LEU A 37 0.33 -3.91 5.00
CA LEU A 37 -0.34 -4.98 4.25
C LEU A 37 -0.98 -6.03 5.17
N LYS A 38 -0.34 -6.34 6.31
CA LYS A 38 -0.96 -7.21 7.34
C LYS A 38 -2.20 -6.56 7.94
N LEU A 39 -2.18 -5.26 8.22
CA LEU A 39 -3.35 -4.53 8.72
C LEU A 39 -4.45 -4.45 7.66
N ALA A 40 -4.11 -4.21 6.40
CA ALA A 40 -5.06 -4.18 5.29
C ALA A 40 -5.80 -5.51 5.14
N ARG A 41 -5.13 -6.65 5.39
CA ARG A 41 -5.78 -7.96 5.37
C ARG A 41 -6.90 -8.10 6.40
N LEU A 42 -6.74 -7.52 7.60
CA LEU A 42 -7.81 -7.50 8.61
C LEU A 42 -9.03 -6.73 8.12
N VAL A 43 -8.84 -5.68 7.32
CA VAL A 43 -9.94 -4.89 6.73
C VAL A 43 -10.58 -5.61 5.54
N GLN A 44 -9.81 -6.36 4.74
CA GLN A 44 -10.33 -7.13 3.61
C GLN A 44 -11.26 -8.29 4.03
N GLU A 45 -11.18 -8.73 5.29
CA GLU A 45 -12.03 -9.80 5.82
C GLU A 45 -13.48 -9.35 6.08
N PHE A 46 -13.75 -8.03 6.12
CA PHE A 46 -15.11 -7.52 6.23
C PHE A 46 -15.85 -7.67 4.90
N PRO A 47 -17.05 -8.26 4.87
CA PRO A 47 -17.85 -8.31 3.66
C PRO A 47 -18.23 -6.89 3.23
N LEU A 48 -18.00 -6.56 1.97
CA LEU A 48 -18.36 -5.28 1.37
C LEU A 48 -19.33 -5.54 0.21
N PRO A 49 -20.66 -5.52 0.47
CA PRO A 49 -21.67 -5.56 -0.58
C PRO A 49 -21.47 -4.45 -1.61
N ASP A 50 -21.86 -4.70 -2.87
CA ASP A 50 -21.73 -3.73 -3.95
C ASP A 50 -22.57 -2.46 -3.69
N GLU A 51 -23.64 -2.58 -2.91
CA GLU A 51 -24.51 -1.47 -2.48
C GLU A 51 -23.91 -0.64 -1.33
N SER A 52 -22.72 -1.00 -0.82
CA SER A 52 -22.08 -0.24 0.25
C SER A 52 -21.59 1.11 -0.26
N GLU A 53 -22.09 2.18 0.35
CA GLU A 53 -21.63 3.54 0.03
C GLU A 53 -20.35 3.89 0.82
N PRO A 54 -19.45 4.72 0.26
CA PRO A 54 -18.34 5.29 1.02
C PRO A 54 -18.85 6.11 2.21
N ALA A 55 -18.03 6.21 3.27
CA ALA A 55 -18.40 6.97 4.47
C ALA A 55 -18.67 8.46 4.22
N SER A 56 -18.16 9.02 3.12
CA SER A 56 -18.42 10.40 2.72
C SER A 56 -19.03 10.43 1.33
N ILE A 57 -20.18 11.09 1.22
CA ILE A 57 -20.94 11.27 -0.03
C ILE A 57 -20.98 12.77 -0.30
N TYR A 58 -20.72 13.14 -1.55
CA TYR A 58 -20.83 14.53 -1.98
C TYR A 58 -22.30 14.93 -2.15
N GLU A 59 -22.67 16.08 -1.58
CA GLU A 59 -23.96 16.75 -1.80
C GLU A 59 -23.68 18.18 -2.30
N ALA A 60 -24.41 18.61 -3.34
CA ALA A 60 -24.18 19.86 -4.08
C ALA A 60 -24.97 21.05 -3.52
#